data_AF-A0A935HWT5-F1
#
_entry.id   AF-A0A935HWT5-F1
#
_cell.length_a   1.000
_cell.length_b   1.000
_cell.length_c   1.000
_cell.angle_alpha   90.00
_cell.angle_beta   90.00
_cell.angle_gamma   90.00
#
_symmetry.space_group_name_H-M   'P 1'
#
loop_
_entity.id
_entity.type
_entity.pdbx_description
1 polymer ?
#
loop_
_entity_poly.entity_id
_entity_poly.type
_entity_poly.pdbx_seq_one_letter_code
_entity_poly.pdbx_strand_id
1 'polypeptide(L)'
;MFLQSGLKSHIALSLHNLGLLECNLGNYSEAKKFCEEALALNRERGYKRGIANSLHNSGLIAYYLGDIDQANEIYEECLSLYNSINDKSGKSYTLNYMGNIEISRGNYKQAQKLFNESLAFFRELGDSRGITITLNNIGTTSLFYENDKKGIDLLEESLTLNREIKDKKRNFKFAYQSASTDLYYGNMNKR
;
A
#
# COMPACT_ATOMS: atom_id res chain seq x y z
N MET A 1 -26.01 12.72 16.43
CA MET A 1 -24.57 12.95 16.21
C MET A 1 -23.84 11.69 15.69
N PHE A 2 -24.01 10.50 16.30
CA PHE A 2 -23.37 9.24 15.85
C PHE A 2 -23.69 8.78 14.41
N LEU A 3 -24.91 9.01 13.93
CA LEU A 3 -25.30 8.67 12.55
C LEU A 3 -24.54 9.52 11.51
N GLN A 4 -24.31 10.79 11.81
CA GLN A 4 -23.61 11.72 10.93
C GLN A 4 -22.10 11.43 10.89
N SER A 5 -21.50 11.03 12.03
CA SER A 5 -20.10 10.59 12.07
C SER A 5 -19.90 9.24 11.37
N GLY A 6 -20.87 8.33 11.42
CA GLY A 6 -20.84 7.06 10.70
C GLY A 6 -20.92 7.23 9.17
N LEU A 7 -21.83 8.09 8.71
CA LEU A 7 -21.96 8.41 7.28
C LEU A 7 -20.67 9.02 6.71
N LYS A 8 -20.06 9.97 7.43
CA LYS A 8 -18.79 10.57 7.00
C LYS A 8 -17.63 9.56 6.91
N SER A 9 -17.60 8.50 7.71
CA SER A 9 -16.61 7.41 7.53
C SER A 9 -16.79 6.65 6.24
N HIS A 10 -18.03 6.29 5.92
CA HIS A 10 -18.30 5.54 4.71
C HIS A 10 -17.99 6.39 3.47
N ILE A 11 -18.34 7.69 3.50
CA ILE A 11 -17.97 8.63 2.44
C ILE A 11 -16.44 8.72 2.30
N ALA A 12 -15.71 8.97 3.38
CA ALA A 12 -14.25 9.08 3.33
C ALA A 12 -13.57 7.79 2.81
N LEU A 13 -14.09 6.62 3.17
CA LEU A 13 -13.59 5.34 2.66
C LEU A 13 -13.88 5.15 1.17
N SER A 14 -15.09 5.51 0.72
CA SER A 14 -15.46 5.46 -0.70
C SER A 14 -14.59 6.39 -1.53
N LEU A 15 -14.38 7.63 -1.06
CA LEU A 15 -13.49 8.60 -1.70
C LEU A 15 -12.04 8.10 -1.77
N HIS A 16 -11.53 7.51 -0.68
CA HIS A 16 -10.20 6.90 -0.68
C HIS A 16 -10.06 5.82 -1.77
N ASN A 17 -11.06 4.95 -1.89
CA ASN A 17 -11.06 3.87 -2.89
C ASN A 17 -11.18 4.41 -4.32
N LEU A 18 -12.02 5.44 -4.55
CA LEU A 18 -12.14 6.11 -5.85
C LEU A 18 -10.83 6.81 -6.24
N GLY A 19 -10.21 7.52 -5.29
CA GLY A 19 -8.90 8.15 -5.51
C GLY A 19 -7.84 7.14 -5.93
N LEU A 20 -7.76 5.99 -5.25
CA LEU A 20 -6.83 4.92 -5.62
C LEU A 20 -7.16 4.32 -7.00
N LEU A 21 -8.44 4.16 -7.34
CA LEU A 21 -8.86 3.66 -8.65
C LEU A 21 -8.43 4.62 -9.77
N GLU A 22 -8.73 5.91 -9.63
CA GLU A 22 -8.37 6.93 -10.62
C GLU A 22 -6.84 7.04 -10.78
N CYS A 23 -6.07 6.92 -9.69
CA CYS A 23 -4.61 6.80 -9.75
C CYS A 23 -4.16 5.65 -10.65
N ASN A 24 -4.75 4.46 -10.46
CA ASN A 24 -4.41 3.27 -11.23
C ASN A 24 -4.83 3.38 -12.70
N LEU A 25 -5.83 4.20 -13.00
CA LEU A 25 -6.27 4.52 -14.36
C LEU A 25 -5.44 5.65 -15.01
N GLY A 26 -4.55 6.30 -14.26
CA GLY A 26 -3.75 7.44 -14.72
C GLY A 26 -4.48 8.79 -14.67
N ASN A 27 -5.69 8.84 -14.10
CA ASN A 27 -6.51 10.04 -13.98
C ASN A 27 -6.13 10.84 -12.73
N TYR A 28 -4.87 11.29 -12.66
CA TYR A 28 -4.28 11.89 -11.46
C TYR A 28 -5.02 13.15 -10.95
N SER A 29 -5.59 13.97 -11.85
CA SER A 29 -6.36 15.14 -11.47
C SER A 29 -7.65 14.79 -10.73
N GLU A 30 -8.33 13.71 -11.13
CA GLU A 30 -9.56 13.27 -10.46
C GLU A 30 -9.23 12.53 -9.16
N ALA A 31 -8.17 11.72 -9.18
CA ALA A 31 -7.65 11.07 -7.98
C ALA A 31 -7.33 12.09 -6.88
N LYS A 32 -6.72 13.22 -7.24
CA LYS A 32 -6.38 14.30 -6.33
C LYS A 32 -7.61 14.88 -5.63
N LYS A 33 -8.70 15.15 -6.37
CA LYS A 33 -9.95 15.67 -5.79
C LYS A 33 -10.53 14.71 -4.74
N PHE A 34 -10.60 13.42 -5.07
CA PHE A 34 -11.10 12.42 -4.13
C PHE A 34 -10.22 12.30 -2.88
N CYS A 35 -8.90 12.39 -3.02
CA CYS A 35 -7.97 12.36 -1.90
C CYS A 35 -8.10 13.60 -1.01
N GLU A 36 -8.27 14.78 -1.59
CA GLU A 36 -8.48 16.04 -0.86
C GLU A 36 -9.80 16.03 -0.07
N GLU A 37 -10.88 15.55 -0.67
CA GLU A 37 -12.17 15.43 0.02
C GLU A 37 -12.12 14.40 1.17
N ALA A 38 -11.51 13.24 0.94
CA ALA A 38 -11.26 12.24 1.99
C ALA A 38 -10.40 12.80 3.12
N LEU A 39 -9.34 13.55 2.79
CA LEU A 39 -8.46 14.19 3.75
C LEU A 39 -9.21 15.20 4.62
N ALA A 40 -10.03 16.06 4.01
CA ALA A 40 -10.85 17.05 4.71
C ALA A 40 -11.81 16.38 5.70
N LEU A 41 -12.53 15.35 5.26
CA LEU A 41 -13.46 14.60 6.12
C LEU A 41 -12.74 13.89 7.28
N ASN A 42 -11.58 13.29 7.02
CA ASN A 42 -10.80 12.63 8.05
C ASN A 42 -10.20 13.62 9.06
N ARG A 43 -9.78 14.81 8.61
CA ARG A 43 -9.34 15.91 9.48
C ARG A 43 -10.48 16.43 10.36
N GLU A 44 -11.66 16.67 9.78
CA GLU A 44 -12.85 17.12 10.53
C GLU A 44 -13.20 16.16 11.67
N ARG A 45 -13.01 14.86 11.45
CA ARG A 45 -13.32 13.80 12.41
C ARG A 45 -12.17 13.46 13.36
N GLY A 46 -11.00 14.06 13.17
CA GLY A 46 -9.78 13.72 13.92
C GLY A 46 -9.29 12.29 13.72
N TYR A 47 -9.66 11.63 12.60
CA TYR A 47 -9.31 10.22 12.36
C TYR A 47 -7.91 10.08 11.76
N LYS A 48 -6.89 10.08 12.63
CA LYS A 48 -5.46 10.07 12.26
C LYS A 48 -5.08 9.02 11.20
N ARG A 49 -5.58 7.78 11.32
CA ARG A 49 -5.29 6.73 10.33
C ARG A 49 -5.87 7.06 8.95
N GLY A 50 -7.09 7.61 8.89
CA GLY A 50 -7.70 8.06 7.64
C GLY A 50 -6.99 9.26 7.03
N ILE A 51 -6.50 10.19 7.85
CA ILE A 51 -5.67 11.32 7.41
C ILE A 51 -4.40 10.78 6.76
N ALA A 52 -3.68 9.88 7.45
CA ALA A 52 -2.45 9.27 6.93
C ALA A 52 -2.68 8.51 5.62
N ASN A 53 -3.75 7.71 5.51
CA ASN A 53 -4.11 7.00 4.28
C ASN A 53 -4.41 7.96 3.12
N SER A 54 -5.04 9.10 3.40
CA SER A 54 -5.36 10.10 2.37
C SER A 54 -4.09 10.79 1.88
N LEU A 55 -3.19 11.16 2.81
CA LEU A 55 -1.86 11.69 2.48
C LEU A 55 -1.02 10.69 1.71
N HIS A 56 -1.04 9.41 2.06
CA HIS A 56 -0.31 8.37 1.35
C HIS A 56 -0.70 8.34 -0.15
N ASN A 57 -1.99 8.42 -0.46
CA ASN A 57 -2.45 8.49 -1.83
C ASN A 57 -2.08 9.82 -2.51
N SER A 58 -2.14 10.95 -1.80
CA SER A 58 -1.68 12.24 -2.33
C SER A 58 -0.19 12.24 -2.68
N GLY A 59 0.65 11.62 -1.84
CA GLY A 59 2.08 11.45 -2.09
C GLY A 59 2.34 10.57 -3.32
N LEU A 60 1.53 9.51 -3.48
CA LEU A 60 1.58 8.64 -4.67
C LEU A 60 1.24 9.42 -5.95
N ILE A 61 0.21 10.26 -5.89
CA ILE A 61 -0.18 11.12 -7.01
C ILE A 61 0.94 12.10 -7.36
N ALA A 62 1.48 12.81 -6.37
CA ALA A 62 2.58 13.76 -6.58
C ALA A 62 3.80 13.07 -7.21
N TYR A 63 4.17 11.88 -6.71
CA TYR A 63 5.26 11.07 -7.26
C TYR A 63 5.02 10.72 -8.74
N TYR A 64 3.83 10.23 -9.11
CA TYR A 64 3.53 9.88 -10.50
C TYR A 64 3.43 11.09 -11.43
N LEU A 65 3.08 12.26 -10.90
CA LEU A 65 3.12 13.52 -11.64
C LEU A 65 4.54 14.10 -11.77
N GLY A 66 5.54 13.48 -11.14
CA GLY A 66 6.94 13.90 -11.18
C GLY A 66 7.28 15.02 -10.20
N ASP A 67 6.37 15.40 -9.30
CA ASP A 67 6.62 16.38 -8.24
C ASP A 67 7.24 15.66 -7.03
N ILE A 68 8.53 15.33 -7.17
CA ILE A 68 9.28 14.51 -6.21
C ILE A 68 9.41 15.20 -4.84
N ASP A 69 9.56 16.52 -4.82
CA ASP A 69 9.71 17.27 -3.58
C ASP A 69 8.39 17.36 -2.81
N GLN A 70 7.28 17.65 -3.50
CA GLN A 70 5.95 17.57 -2.88
C GLN A 70 5.63 16.16 -2.37
N ALA A 71 5.96 15.13 -3.15
CA ALA A 71 5.75 13.75 -2.72
C ALA A 71 6.50 13.44 -1.43
N ASN A 72 7.75 13.91 -1.31
CA ASN A 72 8.56 13.73 -0.11
C ASN A 72 7.94 14.40 1.12
N GLU A 73 7.55 15.68 1.00
CA GLU A 73 6.90 16.42 2.11
C GLU A 73 5.62 15.72 2.58
N ILE A 74 4.78 15.25 1.64
CA ILE A 74 3.55 14.54 1.96
C ILE A 74 3.85 13.21 2.67
N TYR A 75 4.85 12.45 2.21
CA TYR A 75 5.22 11.19 2.84
C TYR A 75 5.87 11.37 4.21
N GLU A 76 6.57 12.47 4.46
CA GLU A 76 7.05 12.82 5.81
C GLU A 76 5.88 13.10 6.78
N GLU A 77 4.87 13.86 6.35
CA GLU A 77 3.63 14.07 7.15
C GLU A 77 2.92 12.73 7.40
N CYS A 78 2.79 11.90 6.36
CA CYS A 78 2.18 10.58 6.43
C CYS A 78 2.90 9.66 7.43
N LEU A 79 4.24 9.60 7.36
CA LEU A 79 5.08 8.79 8.25
C LEU A 79 4.96 9.26 9.70
N SER A 80 4.96 10.57 9.93
CA SER A 80 4.75 11.17 11.26
C SER A 80 3.41 10.75 11.87
N LEU A 81 2.33 10.77 11.08
CA LEU A 81 1.01 10.33 11.54
C LEU A 81 0.99 8.83 11.85
N TYR A 82 1.48 7.97 10.96
CA TYR A 82 1.56 6.53 11.23
C TYR A 82 2.46 6.21 12.44
N ASN A 83 3.51 7.00 12.66
CA ASN A 83 4.31 6.97 13.88
C ASN A 83 3.48 7.27 15.13
N SER A 84 2.71 8.36 15.12
CA SER A 84 1.90 8.77 16.27
C SER A 84 0.82 7.76 16.67
N ILE A 85 0.41 6.86 15.77
CA ILE A 85 -0.60 5.83 16.02
C ILE A 85 -0.03 4.41 16.02
N ASN A 86 1.30 4.26 15.99
CA ASN A 86 2.01 2.96 15.98
C ASN A 86 1.57 2.01 14.85
N ASP A 87 1.17 2.53 13.70
CA ASP A 87 0.71 1.72 12.56
C ASP A 87 1.89 1.24 11.72
N LYS A 88 2.47 0.10 12.11
CA LYS A 88 3.62 -0.47 11.42
C LYS A 88 3.36 -0.71 9.93
N SER A 89 2.17 -1.18 9.55
CA SER A 89 1.84 -1.45 8.15
C SER A 89 1.89 -0.18 7.31
N GLY A 90 1.25 0.91 7.76
CA GLY A 90 1.30 2.20 7.08
C GLY A 90 2.71 2.78 6.98
N LYS A 91 3.52 2.64 8.05
CA LYS A 91 4.93 3.03 8.04
C LYS A 91 5.71 2.27 6.98
N SER A 92 5.56 0.96 6.88
CA SER A 92 6.29 0.14 5.92
C SER A 92 6.03 0.58 4.48
N TYR A 93 4.77 0.77 4.10
CA TYR A 93 4.44 1.24 2.75
C TYR A 93 4.99 2.65 2.50
N THR A 94 4.93 3.54 3.48
CA THR A 94 5.45 4.91 3.36
C THR A 94 6.97 4.91 3.17
N LEU A 95 7.72 4.15 3.97
CA LEU A 95 9.17 3.97 3.82
C LEU A 95 9.54 3.41 2.44
N ASN A 96 8.74 2.47 1.92
CA ASN A 96 8.97 1.93 0.58
C ASN A 96 8.84 3.02 -0.51
N TYR A 97 7.81 3.86 -0.45
CA TYR A 97 7.68 4.96 -1.42
C TYR A 97 8.74 6.05 -1.24
N MET A 98 9.13 6.37 0.00
CA MET A 98 10.28 7.26 0.24
C MET A 98 11.57 6.67 -0.34
N GLY A 99 11.75 5.35 -0.32
CA GLY A 99 12.85 4.68 -1.02
C GLY A 99 12.83 4.96 -2.52
N ASN A 100 11.66 4.87 -3.17
CA ASN A 100 11.52 5.18 -4.60
C ASN A 100 11.78 6.66 -4.93
N ILE A 101 11.42 7.58 -4.01
CA ILE A 101 11.79 9.00 -4.10
C ILE A 101 13.31 9.16 -4.11
N GLU A 102 14.01 8.48 -3.20
CA GLU A 102 15.47 8.53 -3.15
C GLU A 102 16.13 7.89 -4.39
N ILE A 103 15.54 6.84 -4.98
CA ILE A 103 15.96 6.35 -6.30
C ILE A 103 15.82 7.45 -7.36
N SER A 104 14.69 8.15 -7.40
CA SER A 104 14.43 9.23 -8.37
C SER A 104 15.40 10.40 -8.22
N ARG A 105 15.91 10.62 -7.00
CA ARG A 105 16.96 11.61 -6.69
C ARG A 105 18.39 11.10 -6.95
N GLY A 106 18.58 9.82 -7.28
CA GLY A 106 19.89 9.20 -7.46
C GLY A 106 20.59 8.77 -6.15
N ASN A 107 19.89 8.83 -5.01
CA ASN A 107 20.40 8.52 -3.68
C ASN A 107 20.24 7.04 -3.33
N TYR A 108 20.80 6.15 -4.14
CA TYR A 108 20.55 4.69 -4.07
C TYR A 108 20.87 4.06 -2.71
N LYS A 109 21.96 4.50 -2.04
CA LYS A 109 22.30 4.02 -0.69
C LYS A 109 21.26 4.39 0.36
N GLN A 110 20.63 5.57 0.22
CA GLN A 110 19.58 5.99 1.14
C GLN A 110 18.28 5.23 0.84
N ALA A 111 17.96 5.02 -0.45
CA ALA A 111 16.85 4.18 -0.86
C ALA A 111 16.98 2.76 -0.28
N GLN A 112 18.16 2.14 -0.35
CA GLN A 112 18.44 0.84 0.25
C GLN A 112 18.15 0.80 1.75
N LYS A 113 18.54 1.84 2.50
CA LYS A 113 18.24 1.92 3.94
C LYS A 113 16.74 1.94 4.20
N LEU A 114 16.00 2.78 3.47
CA LEU A 114 14.55 2.91 3.60
C LEU A 114 13.83 1.61 3.23
N PHE A 115 14.25 0.94 2.15
CA PHE A 115 13.69 -0.35 1.77
C PHE A 115 13.99 -1.44 2.80
N ASN A 116 15.21 -1.52 3.33
CA ASN A 116 15.56 -2.52 4.34
C ASN A 116 14.78 -2.31 5.65
N GLU A 117 14.56 -1.06 6.06
CA GLU A 117 13.71 -0.74 7.21
C GLU A 117 12.24 -1.15 6.95
N SER A 118 11.71 -0.82 5.77
CA SER A 118 10.37 -1.25 5.34
C SER A 118 10.22 -2.78 5.35
N LEU A 119 11.21 -3.50 4.80
CA LEU A 119 11.25 -4.96 4.73
C LEU A 119 11.25 -5.59 6.12
N ALA A 120 12.01 -5.04 7.06
CA ALA A 120 12.04 -5.53 8.45
C ALA A 120 10.65 -5.47 9.08
N PHE A 121 9.93 -4.36 8.93
CA PHE A 121 8.56 -4.23 9.43
C PHE A 121 7.58 -5.16 8.71
N PHE A 122 7.66 -5.30 7.39
CA PHE A 122 6.79 -6.23 6.66
C PHE A 122 7.03 -7.69 7.05
N ARG A 123 8.28 -8.09 7.31
CA ARG A 123 8.62 -9.41 7.87
C ARG A 123 8.04 -9.60 9.27
N GLU A 124 8.14 -8.60 10.14
CA GLU A 124 7.53 -8.64 11.46
C GLU A 124 6.00 -8.83 11.39
N LEU A 125 5.35 -8.17 10.44
CA LEU A 125 3.90 -8.24 10.22
C LEU A 125 3.45 -9.51 9.48
N GLY A 126 4.38 -10.27 8.89
CA GLY A 126 4.05 -11.37 7.98
C GLY A 126 3.31 -10.92 6.71
N ASP A 127 3.43 -9.65 6.30
CA ASP A 127 2.81 -9.14 5.08
C ASP A 127 3.59 -9.60 3.85
N SER A 128 3.22 -10.78 3.32
CA SER A 128 3.91 -11.36 2.17
C SER A 128 3.89 -10.45 0.94
N ARG A 129 2.84 -9.64 0.74
CA ARG A 129 2.79 -8.70 -0.40
C ARG A 129 3.79 -7.57 -0.22
N GLY A 130 3.81 -6.95 0.97
CA GLY A 130 4.77 -5.90 1.30
C GLY A 130 6.22 -6.38 1.22
N ILE A 131 6.50 -7.59 1.71
CA ILE A 131 7.82 -8.24 1.58
C ILE A 131 8.21 -8.34 0.10
N THR A 132 7.33 -8.89 -0.72
CA THR A 132 7.59 -9.14 -2.14
C THR A 132 7.87 -7.85 -2.92
N ILE A 133 7.05 -6.81 -2.71
CA ILE A 133 7.25 -5.49 -3.33
C ILE A 133 8.61 -4.91 -2.92
N THR A 134 8.95 -5.01 -1.64
CA THR A 134 10.19 -4.43 -1.12
C THR A 134 11.43 -5.19 -1.61
N LEU A 135 11.39 -6.52 -1.66
CA LEU A 135 12.45 -7.34 -2.25
C LEU A 135 12.68 -7.01 -3.72
N ASN A 136 11.61 -6.77 -4.49
CA ASN A 136 11.74 -6.30 -5.88
C ASN A 136 12.48 -4.96 -5.99
N ASN A 137 12.13 -4.00 -5.13
CA ASN A 137 12.77 -2.69 -5.14
C ASN A 137 14.25 -2.77 -4.73
N ILE A 138 14.58 -3.54 -3.68
CA ILE A 138 15.97 -3.76 -3.25
C ILE A 138 16.76 -4.46 -4.36
N GLY A 139 16.25 -5.57 -4.88
CA GLY A 139 16.94 -6.36 -5.90
C GLY A 139 17.19 -5.58 -7.19
N THR A 140 16.18 -4.84 -7.66
CA THR A 140 16.31 -3.93 -8.81
C THR A 140 17.33 -2.83 -8.53
N THR A 141 17.28 -2.22 -7.35
CA THR A 141 18.21 -1.15 -6.97
C THR A 141 19.66 -1.64 -6.95
N SER A 142 19.89 -2.81 -6.33
CA SER A 142 21.21 -3.43 -6.27
C SER A 142 21.77 -3.78 -7.65
N LEU A 143 20.95 -4.30 -8.56
CA LEU A 143 21.40 -4.68 -9.90
C LEU A 143 21.73 -3.47 -10.77
N PHE A 144 20.82 -2.51 -10.86
CA PHE A 144 20.94 -1.42 -11.83
C PHE A 144 21.84 -0.29 -11.35
N TYR A 145 21.90 -0.04 -10.04
CA TYR A 145 22.59 1.13 -9.51
C TYR A 145 23.81 0.83 -8.65
N GLU A 146 23.93 -0.40 -8.13
CA GLU A 146 25.09 -0.82 -7.32
C GLU A 146 25.93 -1.90 -8.02
N ASN A 147 25.48 -2.42 -9.17
CA ASN A 147 26.10 -3.53 -9.91
C ASN A 147 26.33 -4.77 -9.02
N ASP A 148 25.46 -4.98 -8.02
CA ASP A 148 25.51 -6.12 -7.12
C ASP A 148 24.56 -7.22 -7.59
N LYS A 149 25.15 -8.32 -8.06
CA LYS A 149 24.42 -9.49 -8.58
C LYS A 149 23.57 -10.20 -7.53
N LYS A 150 23.80 -9.97 -6.24
CA LYS A 150 22.91 -10.47 -5.17
C LYS A 150 21.48 -9.98 -5.30
N GLY A 151 21.25 -8.90 -6.06
CA GLY A 151 19.90 -8.48 -6.39
C GLY A 151 19.10 -9.55 -7.15
N ILE A 152 19.73 -10.46 -7.89
CA ILE A 152 19.05 -11.60 -8.53
C ILE A 152 18.43 -12.52 -7.47
N ASP A 153 19.18 -12.87 -6.43
CA ASP A 153 18.69 -13.75 -5.36
C ASP A 153 17.45 -13.17 -4.68
N LEU A 154 17.42 -11.85 -4.47
CA LEU A 154 16.27 -11.14 -3.90
C LEU A 154 15.05 -11.14 -4.84
N LEU A 155 15.27 -11.01 -6.16
CA LEU A 155 14.22 -11.11 -7.16
C LEU A 155 13.66 -12.55 -7.24
N GLU A 156 14.51 -13.56 -7.09
CA GLU A 156 14.10 -14.97 -7.03
C GLU A 156 13.29 -15.29 -5.76
N GLU A 157 13.69 -14.75 -4.60
CA GLU A 157 12.92 -14.82 -3.35
C GLU A 157 11.53 -14.20 -3.53
N SER A 158 11.47 -12.98 -4.08
CA SER A 158 10.24 -12.26 -4.40
C SER A 158 9.32 -13.06 -5.35
N LEU A 159 9.88 -13.64 -6.42
CA LEU A 159 9.12 -14.43 -7.38
C LEU A 159 8.52 -15.68 -6.72
N THR A 160 9.29 -16.36 -5.87
CA THR A 160 8.85 -17.55 -5.15
C THR A 160 7.68 -17.21 -4.22
N LEU A 161 7.81 -16.15 -3.40
CA LEU A 161 6.74 -15.68 -2.53
C LEU A 161 5.48 -15.29 -3.31
N ASN A 162 5.62 -14.62 -4.45
CA ASN A 162 4.49 -14.30 -5.33
C ASN A 162 3.72 -15.53 -5.80
N ARG A 163 4.43 -16.61 -6.16
CA ARG A 163 3.82 -17.89 -6.57
C ARG A 163 3.03 -18.50 -5.42
N GLU A 164 3.59 -18.55 -4.23
CA GLU A 164 2.89 -19.05 -3.03
C GLU A 164 1.64 -18.24 -2.71
N ILE A 165 1.71 -16.90 -2.82
CA ILE A 165 0.55 -16.02 -2.61
C ILE A 165 -0.55 -16.32 -3.64
N LYS A 166 -0.17 -16.51 -4.91
CA LYS A 166 -1.11 -16.82 -6.00
C LYS A 166 -1.81 -18.17 -5.76
N ASP A 167 -1.07 -19.19 -5.36
CA ASP A 167 -1.61 -20.52 -5.11
C ASP A 167 -2.54 -20.54 -3.88
N LYS A 168 -2.16 -19.85 -2.80
CA LYS A 168 -3.03 -19.67 -1.63
C LYS A 168 -4.35 -18.97 -2.00
N LYS A 169 -4.30 -17.89 -2.78
CA LYS A 169 -5.50 -17.18 -3.27
C LYS A 169 -6.38 -18.09 -4.14
N ARG A 170 -5.77 -18.88 -5.01
CA ARG A 170 -6.46 -19.84 -5.88
C ARG A 170 -7.19 -20.88 -5.03
N ASN A 171 -6.50 -21.52 -4.09
CA ASN A 171 -7.06 -22.55 -3.22
C ASN A 171 -8.20 -22.01 -2.35
N PHE A 172 -8.04 -20.79 -1.80
CA PHE A 172 -9.10 -20.13 -1.04
C PHE A 172 -10.36 -19.90 -1.90
N LYS A 173 -10.21 -19.43 -3.14
CA LYS A 173 -11.34 -19.23 -4.07
C LYS A 173 -12.08 -20.55 -4.35
N PHE A 174 -11.36 -21.64 -4.59
CA PHE A 174 -11.96 -22.97 -4.80
C PHE A 174 -12.69 -23.49 -3.55
N ALA A 175 -12.07 -23.37 -2.37
CA ALA A 175 -12.70 -23.79 -1.11
C ALA A 175 -14.00 -23.01 -0.83
N TYR A 176 -14.01 -21.70 -1.09
CA TYR A 176 -15.20 -20.87 -0.94
C TYR A 176 -16.33 -21.28 -1.90
N GLN A 177 -16.00 -21.51 -3.18
CA GLN A 177 -16.96 -21.97 -4.18
C GLN A 177 -17.55 -23.34 -3.82
N SER A 178 -16.72 -24.30 -3.39
CA SER A 178 -17.18 -25.62 -2.91
C SER A 178 -18.15 -25.47 -1.73
N ALA A 179 -17.75 -24.73 -0.68
CA ALA A 179 -18.58 -24.52 0.50
C ALA A 179 -19.91 -23.82 0.18
N SER A 180 -19.92 -22.84 -0.73
CA SER A 180 -21.15 -22.17 -1.18
C SER A 180 -22.08 -23.11 -1.95
N THR A 181 -21.52 -24.05 -2.69
CA THR A 181 -22.27 -25.04 -3.49
C THR A 181 -22.88 -26.09 -2.57
N ASP A 182 -22.12 -26.59 -1.60
CA ASP A 182 -22.59 -27.57 -0.60
C ASP A 182 -23.72 -27.01 0.28
N LEU A 183 -23.65 -25.72 0.65
CA LEU A 183 -24.72 -25.02 1.38
C LEU A 183 -26.00 -24.84 0.53
N TYR A 184 -25.86 -24.62 -0.77
CA TYR A 184 -27.00 -24.44 -1.68
C TYR A 184 -27.74 -25.77 -1.93
N TYR A 185 -27.01 -26.86 -2.18
CA TYR A 185 -27.61 -28.17 -2.44
C TYR A 185 -27.99 -28.95 -1.16
N GLY A 186 -27.26 -28.76 -0.05
CA GLY A 186 -27.58 -29.37 1.25
C GLY A 186 -28.91 -28.90 1.85
N ASN A 187 -29.42 -27.73 1.43
CA ASN A 187 -30.73 -27.21 1.82
C ASN A 187 -31.88 -27.72 0.93
N MET A 188 -31.61 -28.24 -0.28
CA MET A 188 -32.65 -28.83 -1.13
C MET A 188 -32.98 -30.28 -0.76
N ASN A 189 -32.03 -31.03 -0.20
CA ASN A 189 -32.21 -32.44 0.17
C ASN A 189 -32.77 -32.67 1.59
N LYS A 190 -33.22 -31.60 2.29
CA LYS A 190 -33.81 -31.66 3.65
C LYS A 190 -35.30 -31.30 3.70
N ARG A 191 -36.02 -31.39 2.58
CA ARG A 191 -37.48 -31.18 2.53
C ARG A 191 -38.22 -32.48 2.27
#